data_AF-A0A8T5ZKG1-F1
#
_entry.id   AF-A0A8T5ZKG1-F1
#
_cell.length_a   1.000
_cell.length_b   1.000
_cell.length_c   1.000
_cell.angle_alpha   90.00
_cell.angle_beta   90.00
_cell.angle_gamma   90.00
#
_symmetry.space_group_name_H-M   'P 1'
#
loop_
_entity.id
_entity.type
_entity.pdbx_description
1 polymer ?
#
loop_
_entity_poly.entity_id
_entity_poly.type
_entity_poly.pdbx_seq_one_letter_code
_entity_poly.pdbx_strand_id
1 'polypeptide(L)' 'AFRWIMQDDRFDGIPLILETINPDIWAEEIAWLKAQQTEKAVA' A
#
# COMPACT_ATOMS: atom_id res chain seq x y z
N ALA A 1 -8.79 -0.89 -4.85
CA ALA A 1 -8.97 -0.58 -3.41
C ALA A 1 -7.70 0.02 -2.81
N PHE A 2 -6.56 -0.69 -2.81
CA PHE A 2 -5.33 -0.23 -2.13
C PHE A 2 -4.80 1.14 -2.57
N ARG A 3 -4.82 1.46 -3.87
CA ARG A 3 -4.43 2.80 -4.35
C ARG A 3 -5.20 3.94 -3.66
N TRP A 4 -6.49 3.73 -3.37
CA TRP A 4 -7.29 4.75 -2.69
C TRP A 4 -6.79 4.97 -1.26
N ILE A 5 -6.51 3.90 -0.51
CA ILE A 5 -5.97 4.00 0.86
C ILE A 5 -4.59 4.67 0.84
N MET A 6 -3.71 4.26 -0.08
CA MET A 6 -2.32 4.75 -0.14
C MET A 6 -2.18 6.20 -0.63
N GLN A 7 -3.24 6.80 -1.19
CA GLN A 7 -3.26 8.18 -1.69
C GLN A 7 -4.13 9.11 -0.82
N ASP A 8 -4.66 8.62 0.31
CA ASP A 8 -5.55 9.36 1.19
C ASP A 8 -4.79 9.76 2.47
N ASP A 9 -4.69 11.07 2.70
CA ASP A 9 -3.89 11.69 3.77
C ASP A 9 -4.37 11.32 5.19
N ARG A 10 -5.60 10.83 5.34
CA ARG A 10 -6.15 10.38 6.63
C ARG A 10 -5.44 9.16 7.19
N PHE A 11 -4.67 8.45 6.36
CA PHE A 11 -3.86 7.30 6.78
C PHE A 11 -2.39 7.64 7.02
N ASP A 12 -2.00 8.92 6.92
CA ASP A 12 -0.64 9.35 7.24
C ASP A 12 -0.39 9.35 8.76
N GLY A 13 0.84 9.01 9.16
CA GLY A 13 1.27 9.05 10.56
C GLY A 13 0.73 7.91 11.45
N ILE A 14 0.01 6.95 10.89
CA ILE A 14 -0.46 5.74 11.59
C ILE A 14 0.15 4.46 11.00
N PRO A 15 0.33 3.39 11.82
CA PRO A 15 0.81 2.11 11.30
C PRO A 15 -0.24 1.43 10.41
N LEU A 16 0.17 1.02 9.21
CA LEU A 16 -0.59 0.11 8.34
C LEU A 16 0.07 -1.27 8.38
N ILE A 17 -0.66 -2.27 8.89
CA ILE A 17 -0.11 -3.62 9.15
C ILE A 17 -0.62 -4.59 8.10
N LEU A 18 0.30 -5.38 7.51
CA LEU A 18 -0.02 -6.47 6.61
C LEU A 18 -0.15 -7.78 7.40
N GLU A 19 -1.30 -8.43 7.25
CA GLU A 19 -1.61 -9.74 7.81
C GLU A 19 -2.00 -10.71 6.68
N THR A 20 -1.30 -10.62 5.54
CA THR A 20 -1.51 -11.52 4.41
C THR A 20 -0.92 -12.90 4.70
N ILE A 21 -1.50 -13.95 4.10
CA ILE A 21 -1.21 -15.34 4.46
C ILE A 21 0.18 -15.83 4.03
N ASN A 22 0.82 -15.17 3.06
CA ASN A 22 2.09 -15.61 2.50
C ASN A 22 3.22 -14.63 2.85
N PRO A 23 3.99 -14.89 3.92
CA PRO A 23 5.06 -14.01 4.34
C PRO A 23 6.24 -13.94 3.37
N ASP A 24 6.40 -14.93 2.48
CA ASP A 24 7.54 -15.01 1.56
C ASP A 24 7.59 -13.82 0.59
N ILE A 25 6.44 -13.18 0.32
CA ILE A 25 6.30 -12.06 -0.62
C ILE A 25 6.00 -10.72 0.06
N TRP A 26 6.06 -10.62 1.38
CA TRP A 26 5.75 -9.35 2.08
C TRP A 26 6.61 -8.18 1.62
N ALA A 27 7.89 -8.42 1.33
CA ALA A 27 8.77 -7.38 0.84
C ALA A 27 8.26 -6.78 -0.50
N GLU A 28 7.74 -7.63 -1.38
CA GLU A 28 7.18 -7.24 -2.66
C GLU A 28 5.83 -6.51 -2.48
N GLU A 29 4.96 -7.02 -1.59
CA GLU A 29 3.67 -6.38 -1.28
C GLU A 29 3.86 -4.98 -0.68
N ILE A 30 4.79 -4.81 0.26
CA ILE A 30 5.14 -3.52 0.85
C ILE A 30 5.68 -2.57 -0.22
N ALA A 31 6.58 -3.04 -1.08
CA ALA A 31 7.13 -2.23 -2.17
C ALA A 31 6.02 -1.78 -3.13
N TRP A 32 5.12 -2.68 -3.49
CA TRP A 32 3.97 -2.40 -4.35
C TRP A 32 3.02 -1.36 -3.73
N LEU A 33 2.69 -1.50 -2.44
CA LEU A 33 1.84 -0.53 -1.73
C LEU A 33 2.46 0.87 -1.71
N LYS A 34 3.77 0.97 -1.43
CA LYS A 34 4.50 2.24 -1.48
C LYS A 34 4.47 2.87 -2.87
N ALA A 35 4.60 2.08 -3.93
CA ALA A 35 4.50 2.60 -5.30
C ALA A 35 3.14 3.24 -5.59
N GLN A 36 2.06 2.73 -4.99
CA GLN A 36 0.71 3.29 -5.18
C GLN A 36 0.57 4.74 -4.66
N GLN A 37 1.45 5.23 -3.77
CA GLN A 37 1.39 6.59 -3.24
C GLN A 37 1.60 7.67 -4.33
N THR A 38 2.39 7.35 -5.36
CA THR A 38 2.77 8.29 -6.42
C THR A 38 2.31 7.88 -7.82
N GLU A 39 1.92 6.61 -8.01
CA GLU A 39 1.43 6.12 -9.30
C GLU A 39 0.10 6.78 -9.69
N LYS A 40 0.05 7.37 -10.88
CA LYS A 40 -1.20 7.90 -11.42
C LYS A 40 -2.18 6.77 -11.66
N ALA A 41 -3.45 7.00 -11.30
CA ALA A 41 -4.52 6.13 -11.72
C ALA A 41 -4.57 6.12 -13.26
N VAL A 42 -4.34 4.95 -13.85
CA VAL A 42 -4.68 4.70 -15.25
C VAL A 42 -6.21 4.69 -15.31
N ALA A 43 -6.77 5.62 -16.10
CA ALA A 43 -8.21 5.77 -16.30
C ALA A 43 -8.79 4.64 -17.15
#